data_AF-A0A821R9A9-F1
#
_entry.id   AF-A0A821R9A9-F1
#
_cell.length_a   1.000
_cell.length_b   1.000
_cell.length_c   1.000
_cell.angle_alpha   90.00
_cell.angle_beta   90.00
_cell.angle_gamma   90.00
#
_symmetry.space_group_name_H-M   'P 1'
#
loop_
_entity.id
_entity.type
_entity.pdbx_description
1 polymer ?
#
loop_
_entity_poly.entity_id
_entity_poly.type
_entity_poly.pdbx_seq_one_letter_code
_entity_poly.pdbx_strand_id
1 'polypeptide(L)'
;MAKFNDIPDNTSRFSDFISEPNKILPPIQGYDEQPLVSLDEAVKPLESIVPQINHMIWTVKQNLIEPKDDLSRDESSSIMLYTLEWPPPDKSFYRILNEKLRSLDRRQLIPWFLYLRLFMHALSKLPPIEHRIIYRGIKMDLASEYRGKQDFVWWAFSSCTSTLGILENHIGKTGNRTIFNISFNIASNSAKDISRHSFYPDEKEVVLYPARQFKVGSLLDTGNGLHIITVEEIEPPFPLIRIPSIEKLKVKDEKLLSKTDQFINILLLGEKGVGKSTFINAFVNYLKFKTVEQAQSNHPLVLKPLSFVMMTNDTFQQKTITYGDFDYDNELVTRRCQTYTFDLNQSSKKKLCLIDTPSFEDTDQENSNTIKHILEYVNNITHLNAICFLLQPDATRLMNSFQLCFNQLLNRLGSNAQKNIIFCFTNAFMTLSMPGSTASLLRKMFASFSMNDICFNRTNTFFFENESFRYLMAVQNGIRFNNEDTSEYTMSWSDSVQESNRLLKYILTNLTPYHIVKKK
;
A
#
# COMPACT_ATOMS: atom_id res chain seq x y z
N MET A 1 37.09 30.15 17.55
CA MET A 1 37.18 31.26 16.58
C MET A 1 38.44 31.07 15.74
N ALA A 2 38.29 30.64 14.49
CA ALA A 2 39.23 30.89 13.40
C ALA A 2 38.40 30.84 12.11
N LYS A 3 38.32 31.98 11.43
CA LYS A 3 37.64 32.14 10.14
C LYS A 3 38.48 31.40 9.08
N PHE A 4 37.99 30.29 8.55
CA PHE A 4 38.48 29.72 7.30
C PHE A 4 37.59 30.25 6.18
N ASN A 5 37.79 31.52 5.82
CA ASN A 5 37.37 32.06 4.54
C ASN A 5 38.37 31.59 3.48
N ASP A 6 37.86 31.31 2.28
CA ASP A 6 38.55 30.99 1.02
C ASP A 6 38.79 29.50 0.73
N ILE A 7 37.70 28.73 0.56
CA ILE A 7 37.69 27.40 -0.07
C ILE A 7 36.81 27.49 -1.34
N PRO A 8 37.21 26.96 -2.52
CA PRO A 8 36.52 27.20 -3.80
C PRO A 8 35.06 26.74 -3.84
N ASP A 9 34.23 27.54 -4.49
CA ASP A 9 32.75 27.71 -4.41
C ASP A 9 31.80 26.51 -4.68
N ASN A 10 32.29 25.26 -4.72
CA ASN A 10 31.47 24.09 -5.03
C ASN A 10 31.66 22.96 -3.99
N THR A 11 31.63 23.29 -2.70
CA THR A 11 32.11 22.42 -1.61
C THR A 11 31.09 21.48 -0.97
N SER A 12 29.78 21.75 -1.04
CA SER A 12 28.76 20.95 -0.34
C SER A 12 28.21 19.80 -1.19
N ARG A 13 27.82 18.69 -0.56
CA ARG A 13 27.13 17.57 -1.22
C ARG A 13 25.80 17.93 -1.89
N PHE A 14 25.09 18.92 -1.35
CA PHE A 14 23.87 19.44 -1.98
C PHE A 14 24.17 20.13 -3.33
N SER A 15 25.38 20.65 -3.47
CA SER A 15 25.90 21.31 -4.68
C SER A 15 26.75 20.42 -5.59
N ASP A 16 26.92 19.12 -5.31
CA ASP A 16 27.68 18.19 -6.16
C ASP A 16 26.98 17.97 -7.50
N PHE A 17 27.26 18.86 -8.44
CA PHE A 17 26.87 18.80 -9.83
C PHE A 17 28.10 19.00 -10.69
N ILE A 18 28.72 17.88 -11.05
CA ILE A 18 29.79 17.82 -12.04
C ILE A 18 29.15 17.18 -13.28
N SER A 19 29.07 17.96 -14.36
CA SER A 19 28.45 17.67 -15.67
C SER A 19 27.90 16.25 -15.84
N GLU A 20 26.57 16.11 -15.81
CA GLU A 20 25.92 14.86 -16.20
C GLU A 20 26.22 14.53 -17.68
N PRO A 21 26.34 13.25 -18.05
CA PRO A 21 26.54 12.85 -19.43
C PRO A 21 25.44 13.38 -20.35
N ASN A 22 25.82 14.01 -21.47
CA ASN A 22 24.89 14.49 -22.49
C ASN A 22 24.24 13.37 -23.32
N LYS A 23 24.40 12.10 -22.93
CA LYS A 23 23.85 10.92 -23.58
C LYS A 23 23.31 9.95 -22.54
N ILE A 24 22.26 9.22 -22.89
CA ILE A 24 21.79 8.09 -22.09
C ILE A 24 22.85 7.00 -22.15
N LEU A 25 23.36 6.61 -20.98
CA LEU A 25 24.33 5.54 -20.82
C LEU A 25 23.64 4.18 -20.67
N PRO A 26 24.36 3.06 -20.90
CA PRO A 26 23.87 1.74 -20.57
C PRO A 26 23.47 1.63 -19.09
N PRO A 27 22.48 0.78 -18.77
CA PRO A 27 22.04 0.57 -17.41
C PRO A 27 23.17 0.05 -16.51
N ILE A 28 23.13 0.39 -15.23
CA ILE A 28 24.05 -0.12 -14.23
C ILE A 28 23.55 -1.50 -13.79
N GLN A 29 24.34 -2.53 -14.06
CA GLN A 29 24.00 -3.95 -13.84
C GLN A 29 25.13 -4.69 -13.11
N GLY A 30 24.79 -5.75 -12.38
CA GLY A 30 25.74 -6.68 -11.74
C GLY A 30 26.13 -6.29 -10.31
N TYR A 31 25.79 -5.08 -9.86
CA TYR A 31 25.96 -4.67 -8.47
C TYR A 31 24.90 -5.35 -7.57
N ASP A 32 23.69 -5.58 -8.09
CA ASP A 32 22.57 -6.21 -7.39
C ASP A 32 22.78 -7.72 -7.16
N GLU A 33 23.63 -8.34 -7.98
CA GLU A 33 24.05 -9.74 -7.88
C GLU A 33 25.18 -9.96 -6.85
N GLN A 34 25.78 -8.88 -6.34
CA GLN A 34 26.80 -8.98 -5.31
C GLN A 34 26.21 -9.46 -3.97
N PRO A 35 26.99 -10.19 -3.15
CA PRO A 35 26.58 -10.56 -1.82
C PRO A 35 26.40 -9.31 -0.94
N LEU A 36 25.44 -9.38 -0.02
CA LEU A 36 25.34 -8.38 1.05
C LEU A 36 26.42 -8.69 2.09
N VAL A 37 27.34 -7.76 2.29
CA VAL A 37 28.53 -7.91 3.14
C VAL A 37 28.59 -6.79 4.17
N SER A 38 29.48 -6.92 5.15
CA SER A 38 29.77 -5.86 6.14
C SER A 38 30.36 -4.60 5.47
N LEU A 39 30.34 -3.46 6.17
CA LEU A 39 30.91 -2.23 5.60
C LEU A 39 32.41 -2.37 5.31
N ASP A 40 33.18 -3.03 6.20
CA ASP A 40 34.63 -3.23 6.00
C ASP A 40 34.94 -4.10 4.78
N GLU A 41 34.11 -5.11 4.50
CA GLU A 41 34.25 -5.92 3.30
C GLU A 41 33.80 -5.16 2.04
N ALA A 42 32.73 -4.36 2.16
CA ALA A 42 32.17 -3.61 1.05
C ALA A 42 33.13 -2.56 0.47
N VAL A 43 33.97 -1.98 1.32
CA VAL A 43 34.92 -0.93 0.98
C VAL A 43 36.33 -1.44 0.67
N LYS A 44 36.62 -2.72 0.92
CA LYS A 44 37.94 -3.31 0.69
C LYS A 44 38.47 -3.09 -0.73
N PRO A 45 37.67 -3.21 -1.82
CA PRO A 45 38.14 -2.89 -3.17
C PRO A 45 38.43 -1.40 -3.40
N LEU A 46 38.00 -0.53 -2.48
CA LEU A 46 38.10 0.92 -2.58
C LEU A 46 39.32 1.49 -1.83
N GLU A 47 40.07 0.70 -1.07
CA GLU A 47 41.22 1.17 -0.28
C GLU A 47 42.30 1.87 -1.11
N SER A 48 42.48 1.44 -2.36
CA SER A 48 43.42 2.06 -3.31
C SER A 48 42.83 3.21 -4.12
N ILE A 49 41.50 3.40 -4.05
CA ILE A 49 40.75 4.38 -4.85
C ILE A 49 40.35 5.59 -4.01
N VAL A 50 39.92 5.35 -2.78
CA VAL A 50 39.38 6.35 -1.86
C VAL A 50 40.39 6.63 -0.74
N PRO A 51 41.01 7.81 -0.72
CA PRO A 51 41.99 8.16 0.31
C PRO A 51 41.37 8.12 1.71
N GLN A 52 42.14 7.63 2.69
CA GLN A 52 41.78 7.64 4.12
C GLN A 52 40.49 6.88 4.48
N ILE A 53 39.97 6.03 3.60
CA ILE A 53 38.69 5.35 3.79
C ILE A 53 38.60 4.59 5.13
N ASN A 54 39.68 3.92 5.54
CA ASN A 54 39.74 3.16 6.80
C ASN A 54 39.60 4.06 8.04
N HIS A 55 40.18 5.27 8.00
CA HIS A 55 40.01 6.24 9.09
C HIS A 55 38.55 6.73 9.16
N MET A 56 37.95 6.99 8.00
CA MET A 56 36.57 7.48 7.94
C MET A 56 35.56 6.40 8.35
N ILE A 57 35.80 5.13 8.01
CA ILE A 57 35.00 3.99 8.50
C ILE A 57 35.06 3.88 10.02
N TRP A 58 36.27 4.01 10.59
CA TRP A 58 36.41 4.03 12.04
C TRP A 58 35.60 5.18 12.65
N THR A 59 35.70 6.39 12.10
CA THR A 59 34.96 7.57 12.56
C THR A 59 33.44 7.36 12.52
N VAL A 60 32.87 6.88 11.41
CA VAL A 60 31.40 6.69 11.33
C VAL A 60 30.91 5.59 12.27
N LYS A 61 31.71 4.54 12.51
CA LYS A 61 31.35 3.48 13.46
C LYS A 61 31.35 3.97 14.91
N GLN A 62 32.22 4.90 15.29
CA GLN A 62 32.22 5.48 16.64
C GLN A 62 31.02 6.42 16.87
N ASN A 63 30.55 7.10 15.83
CA ASN A 63 29.43 8.04 15.94
C ASN A 63 28.06 7.35 15.84
N LEU A 64 28.03 6.03 15.63
CA LEU A 64 26.79 5.29 15.42
C LEU A 64 26.14 4.93 16.76
N ILE A 65 25.07 5.64 17.08
CA ILE A 65 24.12 5.29 18.15
C ILE A 65 23.15 4.24 17.60
N GLU A 66 22.55 3.39 18.45
CA GLU A 66 21.67 2.27 18.06
C GLU A 66 20.88 2.52 16.76
N PRO A 67 21.10 1.72 15.70
CA PRO A 67 20.48 1.95 14.41
C PRO A 67 18.96 1.96 14.51
N LYS A 68 18.32 2.97 13.91
CA LYS A 68 16.86 3.04 13.75
C LYS A 68 16.41 2.36 12.45
N ASP A 69 15.09 2.35 12.23
CA ASP A 69 14.48 2.02 10.94
C ASP A 69 14.82 0.61 10.40
N ASP A 70 15.06 -0.35 11.30
CA ASP A 70 15.38 -1.77 10.99
C ASP A 70 16.66 -1.95 10.15
N LEU A 71 17.56 -0.97 10.20
CA LEU A 71 18.89 -1.04 9.61
C LEU A 71 19.85 -1.81 10.51
N SER A 72 20.73 -2.61 9.92
CA SER A 72 21.91 -3.12 10.61
C SER A 72 22.89 -1.98 10.89
N ARG A 73 23.87 -2.24 11.76
CA ARG A 73 24.96 -1.29 12.01
C ARG A 73 25.72 -0.96 10.73
N ASP A 74 26.06 -1.96 9.92
CA ASP A 74 26.77 -1.75 8.64
C ASP A 74 25.93 -0.97 7.62
N GLU A 75 24.63 -1.24 7.54
CA GLU A 75 23.71 -0.50 6.67
C GLU A 75 23.64 0.98 7.06
N SER A 76 23.42 1.26 8.35
CA SER A 76 23.40 2.64 8.85
C SER A 76 24.77 3.32 8.74
N SER A 77 25.87 2.61 8.96
CA SER A 77 27.23 3.14 8.77
C SER A 77 27.51 3.45 7.30
N SER A 78 26.97 2.66 6.36
CA SER A 78 27.14 2.93 4.92
C SER A 78 26.50 4.25 4.52
N ILE A 79 25.33 4.57 5.08
CA ILE A 79 24.63 5.85 4.89
C ILE A 79 25.42 6.99 5.52
N MET A 80 25.88 6.81 6.76
CA MET A 80 26.66 7.82 7.45
C MET A 80 27.97 8.14 6.70
N LEU A 81 28.64 7.11 6.17
CA LEU A 81 29.85 7.27 5.34
C LEU A 81 29.57 8.03 4.04
N TYR A 82 28.43 7.78 3.39
CA TYR A 82 28.03 8.54 2.21
C TYR A 82 27.86 10.03 2.55
N THR A 83 27.24 10.35 3.69
CA THR A 83 26.97 11.75 4.06
C THR A 83 28.16 12.50 4.66
N LEU A 84 29.19 11.79 5.12
CA LEU A 84 30.36 12.38 5.75
C LEU A 84 31.20 13.14 4.70
N GLU A 85 31.38 14.43 4.93
CA GLU A 85 32.30 15.26 4.15
C GLU A 85 33.63 15.36 4.90
N TRP A 86 34.74 15.14 4.20
CA TRP A 86 36.08 15.25 4.79
C TRP A 86 37.05 16.06 3.92
N PRO A 87 38.07 16.71 4.53
CA PRO A 87 39.05 17.48 3.80
C PRO A 87 40.08 16.61 3.04
N PRO A 88 40.45 16.97 1.79
CA PRO A 88 39.81 18.01 0.98
C PRO A 88 38.46 17.51 0.41
N PRO A 89 37.44 18.39 0.24
CA PRO A 89 36.08 17.97 -0.10
C PRO A 89 35.95 17.15 -1.38
N ASP A 90 36.79 17.41 -2.39
CA ASP A 90 36.83 16.65 -3.66
C ASP A 90 37.23 15.19 -3.48
N LYS A 91 37.81 14.82 -2.34
CA LYS A 91 38.19 13.46 -1.98
C LYS A 91 37.19 12.77 -1.04
N SER A 92 36.08 13.42 -0.73
CA SER A 92 35.00 12.83 0.07
C SER A 92 34.37 11.62 -0.64
N PHE A 93 33.93 10.64 0.14
CA PHE A 93 33.39 9.37 -0.36
C PHE A 93 32.32 9.54 -1.45
N TYR A 94 31.30 10.35 -1.16
CA TYR A 94 30.16 10.56 -2.06
C TYR A 94 30.58 11.17 -3.40
N ARG A 95 31.58 12.05 -3.41
CA ARG A 95 32.02 12.71 -4.65
C ARG A 95 32.67 11.73 -5.60
N ILE A 96 33.57 10.90 -5.07
CA ILE A 96 34.26 9.90 -5.88
C ILE A 96 33.23 8.87 -6.39
N LEU A 97 32.29 8.43 -5.55
CA LEU A 97 31.20 7.54 -5.97
C LEU A 97 30.34 8.16 -7.08
N ASN A 98 29.85 9.39 -6.88
CA ASN A 98 28.99 10.10 -7.81
C ASN A 98 29.71 10.38 -9.15
N GLU A 99 31.01 10.70 -9.11
CA GLU A 99 31.85 10.77 -10.31
C GLU A 99 31.85 9.44 -11.08
N LYS A 100 32.02 8.30 -10.38
CA LYS A 100 32.04 6.98 -11.04
C LYS A 100 30.67 6.58 -11.59
N LEU A 101 29.58 6.97 -10.93
CA LEU A 101 28.22 6.78 -11.46
C LEU A 101 27.96 7.56 -12.76
N ARG A 102 28.55 8.77 -12.88
CA ARG A 102 28.49 9.61 -14.08
C ARG A 102 29.47 9.17 -15.18
N SER A 103 30.47 8.35 -14.87
CA SER A 103 31.50 7.93 -15.85
C SER A 103 30.91 7.18 -17.04
N LEU A 104 31.39 7.55 -18.24
CA LEU A 104 31.10 6.83 -19.49
C LEU A 104 31.67 5.40 -19.47
N ASP A 105 32.75 5.19 -18.73
CA ASP A 105 33.35 3.87 -18.56
C ASP A 105 32.80 3.17 -17.32
N ARG A 106 31.77 2.32 -17.53
CA ARG A 106 31.11 1.54 -16.48
C ARG A 106 32.04 0.60 -15.72
N ARG A 107 33.20 0.24 -16.27
CA ARG A 107 34.18 -0.60 -15.57
C ARG A 107 34.76 0.07 -14.34
N GLN A 108 34.81 1.41 -14.32
CA GLN A 108 35.27 2.18 -13.16
C GLN A 108 34.32 2.06 -11.95
N LEU A 109 33.07 1.64 -12.18
CA LEU A 109 32.09 1.44 -11.11
C LEU A 109 32.18 0.05 -10.48
N ILE A 110 32.79 -0.95 -11.15
CA ILE A 110 32.87 -2.34 -10.68
C ILE A 110 33.45 -2.44 -9.24
N PRO A 111 34.55 -1.74 -8.88
CA PRO A 111 35.07 -1.79 -7.51
C PRO A 111 34.06 -1.33 -6.45
N TRP A 112 33.07 -0.52 -6.83
CA TRP A 112 32.05 0.02 -5.94
C TRP A 112 30.85 -0.90 -5.75
N PHE A 113 30.77 -2.03 -6.47
CA PHE A 113 29.56 -2.84 -6.51
C PHE A 113 29.17 -3.41 -5.14
N LEU A 114 30.14 -3.84 -4.31
CA LEU A 114 29.85 -4.31 -2.94
C LEU A 114 29.30 -3.17 -2.06
N TYR A 115 29.90 -1.98 -2.13
CA TYR A 115 29.39 -0.81 -1.42
C TYR A 115 28.01 -0.39 -1.92
N LEU A 116 27.81 -0.30 -3.25
CA LEU A 116 26.51 0.01 -3.86
C LEU A 116 25.46 -1.02 -3.45
N ARG A 117 25.80 -2.30 -3.38
CA ARG A 117 24.90 -3.35 -2.91
C ARG A 117 24.42 -3.09 -1.49
N LEU A 118 25.35 -2.82 -0.57
CA LEU A 118 25.05 -2.52 0.84
C LEU A 118 24.24 -1.23 1.00
N PHE A 119 24.68 -0.15 0.35
CA PHE A 119 24.06 1.16 0.46
C PHE A 119 22.66 1.21 -0.17
N MET A 120 22.50 0.67 -1.39
CA MET A 120 21.19 0.58 -2.03
C MET A 120 20.22 -0.32 -1.24
N HIS A 121 20.72 -1.41 -0.63
CA HIS A 121 19.93 -2.25 0.26
C HIS A 121 19.49 -1.48 1.51
N ALA A 122 20.39 -0.74 2.16
CA ALA A 122 20.07 0.11 3.30
C ALA A 122 18.98 1.15 2.94
N LEU A 123 19.16 1.90 1.85
CA LEU A 123 18.19 2.90 1.40
C LEU A 123 16.81 2.30 1.10
N SER A 124 16.77 1.08 0.57
CA SER A 124 15.50 0.45 0.26
C SER A 124 14.65 0.17 1.52
N LYS A 125 15.25 0.11 2.72
CA LYS A 125 14.59 -0.27 4.00
C LYS A 125 13.83 0.90 4.58
N LEU A 126 14.29 2.09 4.23
CA LEU A 126 13.69 3.33 4.60
C LEU A 126 12.38 3.53 3.84
N PRO A 127 11.33 4.02 4.51
CA PRO A 127 10.07 4.34 3.84
C PRO A 127 10.29 5.41 2.76
N PRO A 128 9.48 5.44 1.70
CA PRO A 128 9.42 6.60 0.82
C PRO A 128 9.02 7.85 1.61
N ILE A 129 9.49 9.02 1.18
CA ILE A 129 9.09 10.28 1.82
C ILE A 129 7.60 10.58 1.61
N GLU A 130 6.96 11.23 2.57
CA GLU A 130 5.56 11.67 2.44
C GLU A 130 5.43 12.95 1.60
N HIS A 131 6.49 13.74 1.50
CA HIS A 131 6.50 15.01 0.77
C HIS A 131 6.44 14.78 -0.76
N ARG A 132 5.54 15.52 -1.43
CA ARG A 132 5.40 15.46 -2.89
C ARG A 132 6.49 16.21 -3.65
N ILE A 133 7.18 17.13 -2.99
CA ILE A 133 8.24 17.97 -3.58
C ILE A 133 9.42 18.01 -2.61
N ILE A 134 10.64 17.85 -3.15
CA ILE A 134 11.90 18.11 -2.44
C ILE A 134 12.76 19.10 -3.22
N TYR A 135 13.77 19.64 -2.56
CA TYR A 135 14.61 20.71 -3.07
C TYR A 135 16.06 20.30 -3.15
N ARG A 136 16.74 20.68 -4.23
CA ARG A 136 18.19 20.58 -4.38
C ARG A 136 18.76 21.92 -4.81
N GLY A 137 19.88 22.34 -4.23
CA GLY A 137 20.48 23.65 -4.48
C GLY A 137 21.91 23.54 -4.99
N ILE A 138 22.22 24.23 -6.09
CA ILE A 138 23.54 24.21 -6.73
C ILE A 138 24.05 25.65 -6.87
N LYS A 139 25.31 25.90 -6.52
CA LYS A 139 25.97 27.22 -6.64
C LYS A 139 26.48 27.50 -8.06
N MET A 140 25.58 27.39 -9.03
CA MET A 140 25.87 27.66 -10.44
C MET A 140 24.57 28.01 -11.16
N ASP A 141 24.66 28.80 -12.23
CA ASP A 141 23.54 29.00 -13.16
C ASP A 141 23.47 27.82 -14.13
N LEU A 142 22.37 27.07 -14.07
CA LEU A 142 22.08 25.94 -14.94
C LEU A 142 20.88 26.19 -15.86
N ALA A 143 20.31 27.40 -15.86
CA ALA A 143 19.08 27.69 -16.59
C ALA A 143 19.22 27.43 -18.10
N SER A 144 20.38 27.74 -18.69
CA SER A 144 20.64 27.50 -20.10
C SER A 144 20.72 26.00 -20.46
N GLU A 145 21.27 25.17 -19.56
CA GLU A 145 21.43 23.72 -19.80
C GLU A 145 20.09 22.98 -19.83
N TYR A 146 19.12 23.44 -19.04
CA TYR A 146 17.81 22.80 -18.94
C TYR A 146 16.73 23.47 -19.81
N ARG A 147 17.02 24.63 -20.40
CA ARG A 147 16.10 25.30 -21.32
C ARG A 147 15.91 24.47 -22.59
N GLY A 148 14.69 23.99 -22.81
CA GLY A 148 14.35 23.17 -23.98
C GLY A 148 14.81 21.70 -23.89
N LYS A 149 15.35 21.28 -22.75
CA LYS A 149 15.66 19.86 -22.46
C LYS A 149 14.33 19.14 -22.22
N GLN A 150 14.07 18.07 -22.98
CA GLN A 150 12.85 17.25 -22.82
C GLN A 150 12.99 16.37 -21.58
N ASP A 151 13.68 15.25 -21.73
CA ASP A 151 13.95 14.29 -20.66
C ASP A 151 15.46 14.13 -20.45
N PHE A 152 15.87 13.92 -19.22
CA PHE A 152 17.27 13.73 -18.85
C PHE A 152 17.41 12.74 -17.68
N VAL A 153 18.63 12.28 -17.44
CA VAL A 153 18.92 11.32 -16.35
C VAL A 153 19.93 11.95 -15.40
N TRP A 154 19.69 11.84 -14.10
CA TRP A 154 20.72 12.06 -13.09
C TRP A 154 21.33 10.72 -12.72
N TRP A 155 22.59 10.51 -13.09
CA TRP A 155 23.27 9.23 -12.89
C TRP A 155 23.80 9.06 -11.48
N ALA A 156 24.16 10.15 -10.82
CA ALA A 156 24.62 10.14 -9.43
C ALA A 156 23.46 10.07 -8.42
N PHE A 157 23.77 9.68 -7.18
CA PHE A 157 22.88 9.95 -6.07
C PHE A 157 22.73 11.46 -5.90
N SER A 158 21.53 11.90 -5.50
CA SER A 158 21.26 13.34 -5.35
C SER A 158 20.83 13.66 -3.94
N SER A 159 21.68 14.40 -3.22
CA SER A 159 21.39 14.93 -1.89
C SER A 159 20.44 16.13 -2.01
N CYS A 160 19.29 16.01 -1.35
CA CYS A 160 18.17 16.94 -1.40
C CYS A 160 17.66 17.22 0.03
N THR A 161 16.80 18.21 0.19
CA THR A 161 16.13 18.50 1.47
C THR A 161 14.63 18.72 1.25
N SER A 162 13.81 18.37 2.25
CA SER A 162 12.38 18.71 2.25
C SER A 162 12.10 20.14 2.76
N THR A 163 13.12 20.84 3.28
CA THR A 163 12.95 22.13 3.95
C THR A 163 13.75 23.23 3.25
N LEU A 164 13.07 24.22 2.66
CA LEU A 164 13.70 25.35 1.95
C LEU A 164 14.71 26.14 2.81
N GLY A 165 14.43 26.32 4.11
CA GLY A 165 15.33 27.06 5.01
C GLY A 165 16.70 26.40 5.19
N ILE A 166 16.79 25.08 5.04
CA ILE A 166 18.07 24.36 5.08
C ILE A 166 18.86 24.63 3.79
N LEU A 167 18.17 24.73 2.65
CA LEU A 167 18.80 24.94 1.36
C LEU A 167 19.58 26.25 1.30
N GLU A 168 19.05 27.33 1.91
CA GLU A 168 19.69 28.64 1.94
C GLU A 168 21.09 28.59 2.58
N ASN A 169 21.28 27.78 3.62
CA ASN A 169 22.58 27.59 4.27
C ASN A 169 23.61 26.95 3.33
N HIS A 170 23.17 26.18 2.33
CA HIS A 170 24.03 25.43 1.42
C HIS A 170 24.42 26.23 0.17
N ILE A 171 23.50 27.00 -0.40
CA ILE A 171 23.75 27.77 -1.64
C ILE A 171 24.07 29.24 -1.39
N GLY A 172 23.80 29.76 -0.19
CA GLY A 172 24.00 31.17 0.15
C GLY A 172 22.97 32.12 -0.47
N LYS A 173 23.17 33.43 -0.23
CA LYS A 173 22.22 34.50 -0.61
C LYS A 173 22.61 35.26 -1.88
N THR A 174 23.83 35.09 -2.37
CA THR A 174 24.41 35.86 -3.47
C THR A 174 25.17 34.94 -4.43
N GLY A 175 25.50 35.45 -5.61
CA GLY A 175 26.16 34.66 -6.67
C GLY A 175 25.18 33.80 -7.48
N ASN A 176 25.68 33.23 -8.57
CA ASN A 176 24.88 32.39 -9.46
C ASN A 176 24.51 31.08 -8.76
N ARG A 177 23.22 30.77 -8.72
CA ARG A 177 22.68 29.62 -8.02
C ARG A 177 21.40 29.13 -8.66
N THR A 178 21.17 27.82 -8.57
CA THR A 178 20.01 27.14 -9.12
C THR A 178 19.35 26.29 -8.03
N ILE A 179 18.04 26.42 -7.86
CA ILE A 179 17.21 25.54 -7.02
C ILE A 179 16.40 24.64 -7.93
N PHE A 180 16.49 23.33 -7.72
CA PHE A 180 15.61 22.34 -8.32
C PHE A 180 14.46 22.05 -7.38
N ASN A 181 13.23 22.24 -7.86
CA ASN A 181 12.02 21.73 -7.24
C ASN A 181 11.69 20.39 -7.90
N ILE A 182 11.86 19.30 -7.17
CA ILE A 182 11.76 17.94 -7.71
C ILE A 182 10.46 17.34 -7.22
N SER A 183 9.54 17.01 -8.14
CA SER A 183 8.25 16.38 -7.83
C SER A 183 8.22 14.90 -8.22
N PHE A 184 7.43 14.12 -7.48
CA PHE A 184 7.33 12.66 -7.64
C PHE A 184 5.89 12.20 -7.80
N ASN A 185 5.71 11.07 -8.51
CA ASN A 185 4.51 10.26 -8.37
C ASN A 185 4.62 9.41 -7.09
N ILE A 186 3.52 9.33 -6.32
CA ILE A 186 3.44 8.58 -5.06
C ILE A 186 3.80 7.10 -5.26
N ALA A 187 3.43 6.51 -6.40
CA ALA A 187 3.70 5.11 -6.70
C ALA A 187 5.18 4.81 -7.02
N SER A 188 5.95 5.82 -7.44
CA SER A 188 7.31 5.68 -7.95
C SER A 188 8.34 6.53 -7.19
N ASN A 189 8.02 6.90 -5.94
CA ASN A 189 8.84 7.80 -5.13
C ASN A 189 10.22 7.18 -4.81
N SER A 190 11.27 7.72 -5.44
CA SER A 190 12.65 7.26 -5.30
C SER A 190 13.43 7.93 -4.16
N ALA A 191 12.82 8.87 -3.45
CA ALA A 191 13.47 9.66 -2.42
C ALA A 191 13.38 8.99 -1.04
N LYS A 192 14.50 8.96 -0.33
CA LYS A 192 14.64 8.35 1.00
C LYS A 192 15.13 9.37 2.01
N ASP A 193 14.36 9.56 3.09
CA ASP A 193 14.80 10.35 4.24
C ASP A 193 15.89 9.58 4.98
N ILE A 194 17.10 10.14 5.00
CA ILE A 194 18.27 9.55 5.66
C ILE A 194 18.72 10.36 6.87
N SER A 195 17.94 11.36 7.30
CA SER A 195 18.30 12.29 8.39
C SER A 195 18.72 11.59 9.68
N ARG A 196 18.08 10.45 10.00
CA ARG A 196 18.36 9.64 11.20
C ARG A 196 19.65 8.82 11.11
N HIS A 197 20.24 8.71 9.93
CA HIS A 197 21.43 7.90 9.63
C HIS A 197 22.57 8.73 9.03
N SER A 198 22.32 10.01 8.77
CA SER A 198 23.32 10.96 8.27
C SER A 198 24.31 11.34 9.37
N PHE A 199 25.54 11.66 8.97
CA PHE A 199 26.53 12.28 9.84
C PHE A 199 26.14 13.70 10.27
N TYR A 200 25.21 14.34 9.52
CA TYR A 200 24.68 15.68 9.79
C TYR A 200 23.14 15.65 9.88
N PRO A 201 22.55 15.16 10.99
CA PRO A 201 21.10 14.98 11.11
C PRO A 201 20.28 16.26 10.93
N ASP A 202 20.85 17.41 11.31
CA ASP A 202 20.19 18.72 11.25
C ASP A 202 19.90 19.20 9.81
N GLU A 203 20.59 18.64 8.82
CA GLU A 203 20.39 18.99 7.42
C GLU A 203 19.15 18.30 6.80
N LYS A 204 18.47 17.44 7.58
CA LYS A 204 17.25 16.70 7.17
C LYS A 204 17.36 16.15 5.76
N GLU A 205 18.48 15.49 5.51
CA GLU A 205 18.87 15.09 4.17
C GLU A 205 17.95 13.98 3.64
N VAL A 206 17.53 14.17 2.40
CA VAL A 206 16.80 13.21 1.59
C VAL A 206 17.68 12.84 0.41
N VAL A 207 17.94 11.56 0.21
CA VAL A 207 18.72 11.07 -0.93
C VAL A 207 17.80 10.48 -1.99
N LEU A 208 18.00 10.91 -3.23
CA LEU A 208 17.44 10.25 -4.42
C LEU A 208 18.38 9.16 -4.90
N TYR A 209 17.79 8.04 -5.31
CA TYR A 209 18.51 6.98 -6.01
C TYR A 209 19.25 7.49 -7.26
N PRO A 210 20.29 6.77 -7.72
CA PRO A 210 20.99 7.10 -8.94
C PRO A 210 20.19 6.64 -10.17
N ALA A 211 20.63 7.11 -11.33
CA ALA A 211 20.06 6.79 -12.64
C ALA A 211 18.53 6.97 -12.69
N ARG A 212 18.03 8.10 -12.17
CA ARG A 212 16.62 8.51 -12.24
C ARG A 212 16.38 9.40 -13.45
N GLN A 213 15.26 9.20 -14.14
CA GLN A 213 14.88 10.00 -15.30
C GLN A 213 13.90 11.09 -14.88
N PHE A 214 14.08 12.28 -15.45
CA PHE A 214 13.28 13.45 -15.13
C PHE A 214 12.88 14.19 -16.39
N LYS A 215 11.75 14.88 -16.31
CA LYS A 215 11.28 15.85 -17.29
C LYS A 215 11.37 17.25 -16.74
N VAL A 216 11.81 18.21 -17.57
CA VAL A 216 11.80 19.63 -17.18
C VAL A 216 10.38 20.19 -17.26
N GLY A 217 9.91 20.79 -16.17
CA GLY A 217 8.62 21.46 -16.09
C GLY A 217 8.70 22.92 -16.49
N SER A 218 9.28 23.75 -15.62
CA SER A 218 9.35 25.21 -15.77
C SER A 218 10.68 25.77 -15.29
N LEU A 219 11.15 26.82 -15.96
CA LEU A 219 12.30 27.61 -15.52
C LEU A 219 11.83 29.01 -15.12
N LEU A 220 12.37 29.51 -14.01
CA LEU A 220 12.11 30.86 -13.51
C LEU A 220 13.43 31.51 -13.12
N ASP A 221 13.72 32.68 -13.71
CA ASP A 221 14.75 33.59 -13.23
C ASP A 221 14.12 34.53 -12.20
N THR A 222 14.61 34.51 -10.98
CA THR A 222 14.10 35.33 -9.87
C THR A 222 14.91 36.61 -9.66
N GLY A 223 15.91 36.86 -10.51
CA GLY A 223 16.89 37.93 -10.37
C GLY A 223 17.99 37.61 -9.35
N ASN A 224 18.98 38.49 -9.25
CA ASN A 224 20.11 38.37 -8.31
C ASN A 224 20.88 37.03 -8.41
N GLY A 225 20.95 36.47 -9.63
CA GLY A 225 21.66 35.23 -9.93
C GLY A 225 20.94 33.96 -9.44
N LEU A 226 19.69 34.03 -8.97
CA LEU A 226 18.93 32.86 -8.53
C LEU A 226 17.95 32.38 -9.62
N HIS A 227 18.14 31.13 -10.03
CA HIS A 227 17.26 30.42 -10.95
C HIS A 227 16.52 29.29 -10.22
N ILE A 228 15.26 29.06 -10.58
CA ILE A 228 14.45 27.95 -10.10
C ILE A 228 14.08 27.08 -11.30
N ILE A 229 14.32 25.78 -11.20
CA ILE A 229 13.99 24.77 -12.21
C ILE A 229 13.06 23.75 -11.57
N THR A 230 11.87 23.56 -12.12
CA THR A 230 10.97 22.48 -11.69
C THR A 230 11.21 21.26 -12.56
N VAL A 231 11.34 20.09 -11.94
CA VAL A 231 11.54 18.81 -12.63
C VAL A 231 10.65 17.75 -12.01
N GLU A 232 10.13 16.85 -12.84
CA GLU A 232 9.27 15.75 -12.42
C GLU A 232 9.99 14.42 -12.69
N GLU A 233 10.08 13.54 -11.68
CA GLU A 233 10.59 12.18 -11.89
C GLU A 233 9.61 11.39 -12.76
N ILE A 234 10.14 10.77 -13.81
CA ILE A 234 9.39 9.90 -14.72
C ILE A 234 9.99 8.50 -14.74
N GLU A 235 9.16 7.51 -14.99
CA GLU A 235 9.63 6.14 -15.14
C GLU A 235 10.21 5.90 -16.55
N PRO A 236 11.48 5.46 -16.66
CA PRO A 236 12.03 5.06 -17.95
C PRO A 236 11.32 3.79 -18.47
N PRO A 237 11.24 3.58 -19.79
CA PRO A 237 10.66 2.37 -20.37
C PRO A 237 11.42 1.10 -19.98
N PHE A 238 12.70 1.24 -19.63
CA PHE A 238 13.55 0.17 -19.10
C PHE A 238 14.33 0.68 -17.88
N PRO A 239 14.42 -0.08 -16.78
CA PRO A 239 15.15 0.35 -15.59
C PRO A 239 16.63 0.62 -15.88
N LEU A 240 17.08 1.85 -15.61
CA LEU A 240 18.49 2.25 -15.77
C LEU A 240 19.39 1.74 -14.64
N ILE A 241 18.80 1.41 -13.49
CA ILE A 241 19.42 0.68 -12.39
C ILE A 241 18.30 -0.05 -11.64
N ARG A 242 18.51 -1.32 -11.30
CA ARG A 242 17.58 -2.06 -10.42
C ARG A 242 17.70 -1.49 -9.02
N ILE A 243 16.60 -1.25 -8.33
CA ILE A 243 16.61 -0.89 -6.90
C ILE A 243 16.39 -2.19 -6.11
N PRO A 244 17.19 -2.49 -5.07
CA PRO A 244 16.98 -3.67 -4.27
C PRO A 244 15.58 -3.62 -3.65
N SER A 245 14.80 -4.66 -3.88
CA SER A 245 13.59 -4.90 -3.10
C SER A 245 14.03 -5.58 -1.81
N ILE A 246 13.89 -4.93 -0.66
CA ILE A 246 14.18 -5.65 0.59
C ILE A 246 13.19 -6.76 0.78
N GLU A 247 13.79 -7.93 0.87
CA GLU A 247 13.23 -9.06 1.54
C GLU A 247 13.19 -8.79 3.05
N LYS A 248 12.17 -8.05 3.51
CA LYS A 248 11.78 -8.07 4.92
C LYS A 248 11.24 -9.46 5.17
N LEU A 249 12.09 -10.44 5.49
CA LEU A 249 11.65 -11.83 5.70
C LEU A 249 10.75 -12.35 4.55
N LYS A 250 11.02 -11.96 3.29
CA LYS A 250 10.14 -12.17 2.12
C LYS A 250 10.41 -13.46 1.33
N VAL A 251 11.19 -14.42 1.84
CA VAL A 251 11.39 -15.71 1.15
C VAL A 251 10.10 -16.56 1.08
N LYS A 252 9.03 -16.17 1.80
CA LYS A 252 7.68 -16.72 1.60
C LYS A 252 6.78 -15.90 0.66
N ASP A 253 7.15 -14.68 0.29
CA ASP A 253 6.22 -13.67 -0.21
C ASP A 253 6.26 -13.35 -1.71
N GLU A 254 7.24 -13.75 -2.52
CA GLU A 254 7.14 -13.49 -3.99
C GLU A 254 6.13 -14.39 -4.71
N LYS A 255 5.89 -15.60 -4.18
CA LYS A 255 4.72 -16.41 -4.55
C LYS A 255 3.39 -15.83 -4.02
N LEU A 256 3.46 -14.80 -3.20
CA LEU A 256 2.38 -14.30 -2.35
C LEU A 256 1.99 -12.86 -2.75
N LEU A 257 2.93 -12.03 -3.24
CA LEU A 257 2.66 -10.69 -3.81
C LEU A 257 2.11 -10.76 -5.24
N SER A 258 2.61 -11.69 -6.05
CA SER A 258 1.93 -12.05 -7.31
C SER A 258 0.52 -12.58 -7.07
N LYS A 259 0.24 -13.08 -5.85
CA LYS A 259 -1.10 -13.46 -5.37
C LYS A 259 -1.85 -12.31 -4.68
N THR A 260 -1.22 -11.34 -4.02
CA THR A 260 -1.96 -10.29 -3.30
C THR A 260 -2.58 -9.27 -4.22
N ASP A 261 -1.94 -8.95 -5.35
CA ASP A 261 -2.61 -8.19 -6.41
C ASP A 261 -3.64 -9.03 -7.18
N GLN A 262 -3.52 -10.36 -7.10
CA GLN A 262 -4.42 -11.30 -7.73
C GLN A 262 -5.68 -11.56 -6.91
N PHE A 263 -5.61 -11.62 -5.58
CA PHE A 263 -6.73 -12.05 -4.73
C PHE A 263 -7.25 -10.89 -3.90
N ILE A 264 -8.56 -10.69 -3.91
CA ILE A 264 -9.27 -9.73 -3.05
C ILE A 264 -9.98 -10.54 -1.98
N ASN A 265 -9.35 -10.68 -0.81
CA ASN A 265 -9.84 -11.44 0.33
C ASN A 265 -10.76 -10.58 1.21
N ILE A 266 -12.03 -10.96 1.30
CA ILE A 266 -13.05 -10.31 2.13
C ILE A 266 -13.52 -11.30 3.20
N LEU A 267 -13.32 -10.98 4.47
CA LEU A 267 -13.83 -11.76 5.60
C LEU A 267 -15.26 -11.33 5.93
N LEU A 268 -16.20 -12.28 5.96
CA LEU A 268 -17.62 -12.03 6.22
C LEU A 268 -18.01 -12.50 7.61
N LEU A 269 -18.40 -11.58 8.47
CA LEU A 269 -18.78 -11.83 9.87
C LEU A 269 -20.22 -11.40 10.10
N GLY A 270 -20.91 -12.02 11.07
CA GLY A 270 -22.25 -11.60 11.46
C GLY A 270 -23.06 -12.72 12.11
N GLU A 271 -24.15 -12.34 12.76
CA GLU A 271 -25.03 -13.23 13.51
C GLU A 271 -25.73 -14.27 12.61
N LYS A 272 -26.32 -15.28 13.24
CA LYS A 272 -27.17 -16.27 12.56
C LYS A 272 -28.40 -15.58 11.98
N GLY A 273 -28.76 -15.92 10.74
CA GLY A 273 -29.95 -15.35 10.08
C GLY A 273 -29.76 -13.96 9.45
N VAL A 274 -28.60 -13.31 9.63
CA VAL A 274 -28.30 -11.99 9.03
C VAL A 274 -28.22 -12.01 7.48
N GLY A 275 -28.31 -13.18 6.85
CA GLY A 275 -28.29 -13.32 5.39
C GLY A 275 -26.89 -13.45 4.77
N LYS A 276 -25.88 -13.91 5.53
CA LYS A 276 -24.50 -14.08 5.03
C LYS A 276 -24.39 -14.98 3.80
N SER A 277 -25.03 -16.16 3.83
CA SER A 277 -25.07 -17.07 2.67
C SER A 277 -25.78 -16.46 1.46
N THR A 278 -26.85 -15.70 1.70
CA THR A 278 -27.56 -14.97 0.64
C THR A 278 -26.66 -13.91 0.03
N PHE A 279 -25.96 -13.13 0.86
CA PHE A 279 -25.03 -12.09 0.44
C PHE A 279 -23.91 -12.64 -0.43
N ILE A 280 -23.32 -13.79 -0.10
CA ILE A 280 -22.24 -14.41 -0.90
C ILE A 280 -22.69 -14.63 -2.35
N ASN A 281 -23.88 -15.20 -2.56
CA ASN A 281 -24.39 -15.45 -3.91
C ASN A 281 -24.92 -14.17 -4.56
N ALA A 282 -25.64 -13.33 -3.81
CA ALA A 282 -26.20 -12.09 -4.31
C ALA A 282 -25.09 -11.15 -4.81
N PHE A 283 -24.03 -10.93 -4.01
CA PHE A 283 -22.92 -10.03 -4.32
C PHE A 283 -22.24 -10.36 -5.65
N VAL A 284 -21.92 -11.63 -5.90
CA VAL A 284 -21.26 -12.01 -7.17
C VAL A 284 -22.20 -11.95 -8.37
N ASN A 285 -23.51 -12.17 -8.18
CA ASN A 285 -24.49 -11.99 -9.24
C ASN A 285 -24.72 -10.50 -9.53
N TYR A 286 -24.71 -9.62 -8.53
CA TYR A 286 -24.76 -8.16 -8.71
C TYR A 286 -23.52 -7.61 -9.42
N LEU A 287 -22.35 -8.20 -9.21
CA LEU A 287 -21.13 -7.85 -9.95
C LEU A 287 -21.15 -8.37 -11.39
N LYS A 288 -21.79 -9.52 -11.65
CA LYS A 288 -21.85 -10.14 -12.98
C LYS A 288 -22.95 -9.57 -13.87
N PHE A 289 -24.14 -9.31 -13.32
CA PHE A 289 -25.33 -8.94 -14.08
C PHE A 289 -25.82 -7.55 -13.68
N LYS A 290 -25.91 -6.65 -14.67
CA LYS A 290 -26.32 -5.26 -14.42
C LYS A 290 -27.81 -5.13 -14.14
N THR A 291 -28.62 -6.06 -14.66
CA THR A 291 -30.07 -6.04 -14.51
C THR A 291 -30.61 -7.44 -14.16
N VAL A 292 -31.82 -7.49 -13.60
CA VAL A 292 -32.48 -8.75 -13.25
C VAL A 292 -32.76 -9.58 -14.49
N GLU A 293 -33.14 -8.96 -15.61
CA GLU A 293 -33.48 -9.65 -16.85
C GLU A 293 -32.25 -10.35 -17.44
N GLN A 294 -31.07 -9.73 -17.31
CA GLN A 294 -29.80 -10.37 -17.67
C GLN A 294 -29.53 -11.59 -16.78
N ALA A 295 -29.77 -11.47 -15.47
CA ALA A 295 -29.58 -12.57 -14.54
C ALA A 295 -30.59 -13.72 -14.75
N GLN A 296 -31.84 -13.40 -15.14
CA GLN A 296 -32.88 -14.38 -15.47
C GLN A 296 -32.60 -15.11 -16.79
N SER A 297 -32.12 -14.39 -17.80
CA SER A 297 -31.82 -14.93 -19.13
C SER A 297 -30.54 -15.78 -19.15
N ASN A 298 -29.69 -15.64 -18.13
CA ASN A 298 -28.50 -16.43 -17.93
C ASN A 298 -28.69 -17.41 -16.76
N HIS A 299 -27.74 -18.30 -16.52
CA HIS A 299 -27.69 -19.10 -15.29
C HIS A 299 -26.96 -18.29 -14.19
N PRO A 300 -27.64 -17.93 -13.08
CA PRO A 300 -27.03 -17.26 -11.95
C PRO A 300 -25.93 -18.11 -11.35
N LEU A 301 -24.95 -17.43 -10.75
CA LEU A 301 -23.84 -18.09 -10.11
C LEU A 301 -24.24 -18.57 -8.72
N VAL A 302 -23.89 -19.82 -8.42
CA VAL A 302 -23.98 -20.40 -7.08
C VAL A 302 -22.59 -20.67 -6.58
N LEU A 303 -22.16 -19.89 -5.60
CA LEU A 303 -20.94 -20.14 -4.86
C LEU A 303 -21.23 -21.02 -3.64
N LYS A 304 -22.33 -20.75 -2.95
CA LYS A 304 -22.74 -21.47 -1.75
C LYS A 304 -24.17 -21.99 -1.93
N PRO A 305 -24.41 -23.31 -1.88
CA PRO A 305 -25.76 -23.85 -1.89
C PRO A 305 -26.60 -23.20 -0.79
N LEU A 306 -27.83 -22.79 -1.12
CA LEU A 306 -28.75 -22.19 -0.16
C LEU A 306 -30.18 -22.64 -0.43
N SER A 307 -30.91 -22.82 0.66
CA SER A 307 -32.34 -23.06 0.64
C SER A 307 -33.02 -22.03 1.52
N PHE A 308 -34.16 -21.56 1.07
CA PHE A 308 -35.02 -20.70 1.86
C PHE A 308 -36.46 -21.04 1.58
N VAL A 309 -37.28 -20.70 2.55
CA VAL A 309 -38.72 -20.85 2.47
C VAL A 309 -39.31 -19.52 2.05
N MET A 310 -40.25 -19.56 1.13
CA MET A 310 -41.11 -18.43 0.82
C MET A 310 -42.57 -18.84 0.78
N MET A 311 -43.44 -17.87 1.02
CA MET A 311 -44.88 -18.05 0.92
C MET A 311 -45.33 -17.56 -0.45
N THR A 312 -46.21 -18.31 -1.08
CA THR A 312 -46.87 -17.86 -2.31
C THR A 312 -47.99 -16.89 -1.95
N ASN A 313 -47.99 -15.71 -2.58
CA ASN A 313 -48.86 -14.58 -2.21
C ASN A 313 -50.35 -14.95 -2.16
N ASP A 314 -50.83 -15.76 -3.11
CA ASP A 314 -52.26 -16.02 -3.28
C ASP A 314 -52.78 -17.22 -2.47
N THR A 315 -51.93 -18.21 -2.17
CA THR A 315 -52.36 -19.46 -1.55
C THR A 315 -51.79 -19.68 -0.16
N PHE A 316 -50.90 -18.79 0.30
CA PHE A 316 -50.14 -18.95 1.54
C PHE A 316 -49.48 -20.33 1.65
N GLN A 317 -49.17 -20.96 0.51
CA GLN A 317 -48.48 -22.24 0.51
C GLN A 317 -46.99 -21.98 0.64
N GLN A 318 -46.39 -22.73 1.55
CA GLN A 318 -44.96 -22.76 1.76
C GLN A 318 -44.29 -23.45 0.57
N LYS A 319 -43.37 -22.74 -0.09
CA LYS A 319 -42.48 -23.32 -1.09
C LYS A 319 -41.04 -23.22 -0.60
N THR A 320 -40.35 -24.35 -0.63
CA THR A 320 -38.90 -24.39 -0.41
C THR A 320 -38.21 -24.15 -1.74
N ILE A 321 -37.45 -23.07 -1.80
CA ILE A 321 -36.60 -22.75 -2.94
C ILE A 321 -35.19 -23.21 -2.60
N THR A 322 -34.62 -24.00 -3.49
CA THR A 322 -33.33 -24.65 -3.32
C THR A 322 -32.45 -24.27 -4.50
N TYR A 323 -31.21 -23.87 -4.22
CA TYR A 323 -30.27 -23.46 -5.25
C TYR A 323 -28.87 -23.95 -4.96
N GLY A 324 -28.23 -24.57 -5.97
CA GLY A 324 -26.98 -25.31 -5.83
C GLY A 324 -27.20 -26.79 -5.49
N ASP A 325 -26.11 -27.55 -5.57
CA ASP A 325 -26.12 -28.97 -5.23
C ASP A 325 -25.85 -29.16 -3.73
N PHE A 326 -26.71 -29.93 -3.07
CA PHE A 326 -26.62 -30.20 -1.63
C PHE A 326 -26.00 -31.58 -1.45
N ASP A 327 -24.67 -31.67 -1.60
CA ASP A 327 -23.97 -32.89 -1.19
C ASP A 327 -24.17 -33.15 0.32
N TYR A 328 -24.17 -34.44 0.69
CA TYR A 328 -24.74 -35.02 1.93
C TYR A 328 -24.18 -34.54 3.29
N ASP A 329 -23.36 -33.48 3.36
CA ASP A 329 -22.60 -33.10 4.58
C ASP A 329 -22.75 -31.62 5.00
N ASN A 330 -23.91 -30.99 4.71
CA ASN A 330 -24.11 -29.55 4.86
C ASN A 330 -24.08 -28.98 6.30
N GLU A 331 -24.43 -29.76 7.34
CA GLU A 331 -24.37 -29.25 8.72
C GLU A 331 -22.93 -28.98 9.20
N LEU A 332 -21.95 -29.73 8.67
CA LEU A 332 -20.53 -29.56 8.98
C LEU A 332 -19.88 -28.39 8.21
N VAL A 333 -20.39 -28.07 7.02
CA VAL A 333 -19.88 -27.01 6.14
C VAL A 333 -20.08 -25.61 6.76
N THR A 334 -21.16 -25.36 7.49
CA THR A 334 -21.40 -24.09 8.20
C THR A 334 -20.64 -23.94 9.52
N ARG A 335 -19.97 -24.99 10.02
CA ARG A 335 -19.21 -24.96 11.28
C ARG A 335 -17.73 -24.58 11.10
N ARG A 336 -17.28 -24.36 9.87
CA ARG A 336 -15.87 -23.99 9.56
C ARG A 336 -15.84 -22.82 8.60
N CYS A 337 -14.71 -22.10 8.60
CA CYS A 337 -14.50 -21.03 7.63
C CYS A 337 -14.28 -21.63 6.23
N GLN A 338 -14.93 -21.05 5.22
CA GLN A 338 -14.83 -21.49 3.83
C GLN A 338 -14.59 -20.30 2.90
N THR A 339 -13.73 -20.47 1.90
CA THR A 339 -13.49 -19.44 0.88
C THR A 339 -14.20 -19.81 -0.41
N TYR A 340 -14.99 -18.86 -0.93
CA TYR A 340 -15.61 -18.93 -2.25
C TYR A 340 -14.93 -17.94 -3.19
N THR A 341 -14.53 -18.42 -4.38
CA THR A 341 -13.74 -17.61 -5.33
C THR A 341 -14.57 -17.25 -6.57
N PHE A 342 -14.45 -16.00 -7.03
CA PHE A 342 -15.12 -15.47 -8.20
C PHE A 342 -14.15 -14.63 -9.06
N ASP A 343 -14.12 -14.86 -10.37
CA ASP A 343 -13.27 -14.10 -11.29
C ASP A 343 -13.99 -12.79 -11.70
N LEU A 344 -13.41 -11.63 -11.35
CA LEU A 344 -14.09 -10.33 -11.51
C LEU A 344 -14.24 -9.88 -12.96
N ASN A 345 -13.26 -10.18 -13.82
CA ASN A 345 -13.29 -9.91 -15.25
C ASN A 345 -12.44 -10.95 -15.98
N GLN A 346 -12.84 -11.39 -17.18
CA GLN A 346 -12.04 -12.33 -17.99
C GLN A 346 -10.68 -11.73 -18.42
N SER A 347 -10.56 -10.41 -18.43
CA SER A 347 -9.35 -9.66 -18.81
C SER A 347 -8.49 -9.20 -17.64
N SER A 348 -9.00 -9.20 -16.40
CA SER A 348 -8.18 -8.92 -15.22
C SER A 348 -7.76 -10.24 -14.58
N LYS A 349 -6.49 -10.39 -14.18
CA LYS A 349 -6.06 -11.59 -13.44
C LYS A 349 -6.63 -11.64 -12.01
N LYS A 350 -7.51 -10.71 -11.60
CA LYS A 350 -7.98 -10.55 -10.21
C LYS A 350 -9.17 -11.46 -9.87
N LYS A 351 -9.07 -12.17 -8.76
CA LYS A 351 -10.04 -13.07 -8.17
C LYS A 351 -10.56 -12.51 -6.85
N LEU A 352 -11.88 -12.43 -6.71
CA LEU A 352 -12.55 -12.12 -5.46
C LEU A 352 -12.66 -13.39 -4.61
N CYS A 353 -12.22 -13.32 -3.36
CA CYS A 353 -12.29 -14.40 -2.37
C CYS A 353 -13.18 -13.98 -1.21
N LEU A 354 -14.38 -14.54 -1.13
CA LEU A 354 -15.31 -14.34 -0.02
C LEU A 354 -15.08 -15.41 1.03
N ILE A 355 -14.56 -15.03 2.19
CA ILE A 355 -14.28 -15.91 3.32
C ILE A 355 -15.49 -15.89 4.24
N ASP A 356 -16.31 -16.92 4.13
CA ASP A 356 -17.46 -17.17 4.97
C ASP A 356 -17.03 -17.71 6.33
N THR A 357 -17.51 -17.11 7.41
CA THR A 357 -17.27 -17.59 8.77
C THR A 357 -18.52 -18.24 9.34
N PRO A 358 -18.38 -19.17 10.29
CA PRO A 358 -19.50 -19.59 11.12
C PRO A 358 -20.21 -18.37 11.73
N SER A 359 -21.53 -18.50 11.90
CA SER A 359 -22.31 -17.50 12.62
C SER A 359 -21.89 -17.48 14.09
N PHE A 360 -22.08 -16.33 14.74
CA PHE A 360 -21.91 -16.26 16.19
C PHE A 360 -22.98 -17.10 16.88
N GLU A 361 -22.56 -17.89 17.87
CA GLU A 361 -23.41 -18.79 18.64
C GLU A 361 -23.87 -18.13 19.94
N ASP A 362 -24.78 -18.76 20.68
CA ASP A 362 -25.39 -18.16 21.87
C ASP A 362 -24.48 -18.19 23.11
N THR A 363 -23.50 -19.12 23.16
CA THR A 363 -22.62 -19.27 24.34
C THR A 363 -21.23 -18.67 24.13
N ASP A 364 -20.66 -18.09 25.20
CA ASP A 364 -19.33 -17.47 25.17
C ASP A 364 -18.20 -18.47 24.84
N GLN A 365 -18.36 -19.73 25.26
CA GLN A 365 -17.38 -20.79 24.99
C GLN A 365 -17.37 -21.18 23.51
N GLU A 366 -18.54 -21.29 22.88
CA GLU A 366 -18.66 -21.56 21.44
C GLU A 366 -18.16 -20.36 20.62
N ASN A 367 -18.44 -19.14 21.05
CA ASN A 367 -17.91 -17.93 20.41
C ASN A 367 -16.38 -17.82 20.50
N SER A 368 -15.80 -18.19 21.65
CA SER A 368 -14.33 -18.22 21.80
C SER A 368 -13.68 -19.25 20.86
N ASN A 369 -14.30 -20.43 20.70
CA ASN A 369 -13.85 -21.44 19.75
C ASN A 369 -14.02 -20.95 18.29
N THR A 370 -15.13 -20.29 17.99
CA THR A 370 -15.40 -19.70 16.67
C THR A 370 -14.34 -18.68 16.29
N ILE A 371 -13.98 -17.77 17.20
CA ILE A 371 -12.91 -16.78 16.97
C ILE A 371 -11.56 -17.45 16.80
N LYS A 372 -11.27 -18.49 17.60
CA LYS A 372 -10.02 -19.25 17.44
C LYS A 372 -9.95 -19.87 16.03
N HIS A 373 -11.03 -20.47 15.56
CA HIS A 373 -11.10 -21.04 14.21
C HIS A 373 -11.00 -19.99 13.11
N ILE A 374 -11.65 -18.82 13.28
CA ILE A 374 -11.53 -17.70 12.35
C ILE A 374 -10.08 -17.23 12.28
N LEU A 375 -9.40 -17.07 13.42
CA LEU A 375 -8.01 -16.63 13.47
C LEU A 375 -7.05 -17.68 12.92
N GLU A 376 -7.26 -18.97 13.19
CA GLU A 376 -6.50 -20.07 12.58
C GLU A 376 -6.63 -20.04 11.06
N TYR A 377 -7.85 -19.84 10.55
CA TYR A 377 -8.10 -19.72 9.11
C TYR A 377 -7.43 -18.48 8.51
N VAL A 378 -7.64 -17.33 9.14
CA VAL A 378 -7.08 -16.04 8.72
C VAL A 378 -5.55 -16.11 8.73
N ASN A 379 -4.92 -16.71 9.75
CA ASN A 379 -3.45 -16.89 9.79
C ASN A 379 -2.86 -17.71 8.62
N ASN A 380 -3.69 -18.49 7.92
CA ASN A 380 -3.29 -19.28 6.76
C ASN A 380 -3.46 -18.55 5.42
N ILE A 381 -4.11 -17.39 5.40
CA ILE A 381 -4.19 -16.52 4.22
C ILE A 381 -3.14 -15.41 4.28
N THR A 382 -2.98 -14.74 3.15
CA THR A 382 -1.85 -13.84 2.87
C THR A 382 -2.09 -12.43 3.42
N HIS A 383 -3.31 -11.95 3.27
CA HIS A 383 -3.79 -10.64 3.66
C HIS A 383 -5.32 -10.63 3.66
N LEU A 384 -5.91 -9.63 4.29
CA LEU A 384 -7.33 -9.28 4.16
C LEU A 384 -7.46 -7.89 3.54
N ASN A 385 -8.27 -7.76 2.49
CA ASN A 385 -8.58 -6.45 1.92
C ASN A 385 -9.71 -5.77 2.71
N ALA A 386 -10.68 -6.55 3.18
CA ALA A 386 -11.80 -6.05 3.97
C ALA A 386 -12.26 -7.06 5.03
N ILE A 387 -12.75 -6.52 6.15
CA ILE A 387 -13.42 -7.23 7.23
C ILE A 387 -14.84 -6.69 7.30
N CYS A 388 -15.79 -7.41 6.70
CA CYS A 388 -17.17 -7.00 6.57
C CYS A 388 -18.01 -7.58 7.71
N PHE A 389 -18.60 -6.71 8.53
CA PHE A 389 -19.62 -7.09 9.50
C PHE A 389 -21.00 -6.91 8.87
N LEU A 390 -21.69 -8.02 8.69
CA LEU A 390 -23.08 -8.07 8.21
C LEU A 390 -24.02 -7.85 9.40
N LEU A 391 -24.97 -6.95 9.20
CA LEU A 391 -25.92 -6.47 10.20
C LEU A 391 -27.29 -6.27 9.57
N GLN A 392 -28.34 -6.27 10.38
CA GLN A 392 -29.66 -5.81 9.96
C GLN A 392 -29.91 -4.36 10.44
N PRO A 393 -30.60 -3.54 9.65
CA PRO A 393 -31.00 -2.22 10.10
C PRO A 393 -32.12 -2.34 11.14
N ASP A 394 -32.30 -1.27 11.92
CA ASP A 394 -33.34 -1.16 12.95
C ASP A 394 -33.39 -2.28 14.00
N ALA A 395 -32.23 -2.89 14.30
CA ALA A 395 -32.10 -3.86 15.37
C ALA A 395 -32.45 -3.21 16.72
N THR A 396 -33.33 -3.85 17.49
CA THR A 396 -33.73 -3.36 18.82
C THR A 396 -32.60 -3.50 19.84
N ARG A 397 -31.71 -4.48 19.64
CA ARG A 397 -30.51 -4.73 20.44
C ARG A 397 -29.42 -5.39 19.59
N LEU A 398 -28.15 -5.19 19.95
CA LEU A 398 -27.03 -6.01 19.46
C LEU A 398 -26.90 -7.23 20.36
N MET A 399 -26.79 -8.44 19.81
CA MET A 399 -26.59 -9.62 20.66
C MET A 399 -25.25 -9.52 21.39
N ASN A 400 -25.19 -10.04 22.62
CA ASN A 400 -23.95 -10.07 23.39
C ASN A 400 -22.85 -10.85 22.66
N SER A 401 -23.24 -11.93 21.96
CA SER A 401 -22.34 -12.73 21.13
C SER A 401 -21.64 -11.90 20.05
N PHE A 402 -22.37 -11.03 19.34
CA PHE A 402 -21.78 -10.10 18.38
C PHE A 402 -20.79 -9.13 19.04
N GLN A 403 -21.18 -8.50 20.14
CA GLN A 403 -20.34 -7.50 20.83
C GLN A 403 -19.02 -8.10 21.32
N LEU A 404 -19.10 -9.28 21.95
CA LEU A 404 -17.92 -10.00 22.44
C LEU A 404 -17.04 -10.49 21.28
N CYS A 405 -17.66 -11.03 20.21
CA CYS A 405 -16.91 -11.47 19.03
C CYS A 405 -16.19 -10.32 18.34
N PHE A 406 -16.87 -9.19 18.17
CA PHE A 406 -16.29 -7.97 17.61
C PHE A 406 -15.06 -7.53 18.41
N ASN A 407 -15.20 -7.40 19.73
CA ASN A 407 -14.12 -6.96 20.60
C ASN A 407 -12.92 -7.95 20.59
N GLN A 408 -13.19 -9.24 20.79
CA GLN A 408 -12.14 -10.26 20.84
C GLN A 408 -11.40 -10.41 19.51
N LEU A 409 -12.11 -10.39 18.39
CA LEU A 409 -11.50 -10.51 17.07
C LEU A 409 -10.57 -9.32 16.80
N LEU A 410 -11.05 -8.08 17.02
CA LEU A 410 -10.26 -6.88 16.75
C LEU A 410 -9.06 -6.73 17.69
N ASN A 411 -9.19 -7.09 18.97
CA ASN A 411 -8.04 -7.09 19.88
C ASN A 411 -6.96 -8.09 19.46
N ARG A 412 -7.35 -9.22 18.84
CA ARG A 412 -6.40 -10.24 18.37
C ARG A 412 -5.79 -9.91 17.01
N LEU A 413 -6.55 -9.28 16.10
CA LEU A 413 -6.04 -8.76 14.84
C LEU A 413 -5.22 -7.47 15.03
N GLY A 414 -5.41 -6.74 16.12
CA GLY A 414 -4.68 -5.51 16.42
C GLY A 414 -5.27 -4.27 15.76
N SER A 415 -4.80 -3.09 16.18
CA SER A 415 -5.36 -1.79 15.80
C SER A 415 -5.32 -1.52 14.30
N ASN A 416 -4.32 -2.02 13.58
CA ASN A 416 -4.22 -1.82 12.13
C ASN A 416 -5.36 -2.47 11.34
N ALA A 417 -5.93 -3.58 11.83
CA ALA A 417 -7.05 -4.25 11.17
C ALA A 417 -8.33 -3.41 11.19
N GLN A 418 -8.44 -2.46 12.12
CA GLN A 418 -9.61 -1.60 12.26
C GLN A 418 -9.85 -0.71 11.03
N LYS A 419 -8.78 -0.37 10.29
CA LYS A 419 -8.86 0.42 9.05
C LYS A 419 -9.56 -0.32 7.92
N ASN A 420 -9.61 -1.65 7.97
CA ASN A 420 -10.22 -2.50 6.95
C ASN A 420 -11.66 -2.93 7.31
N ILE A 421 -12.23 -2.37 8.38
CA ILE A 421 -13.61 -2.66 8.80
C ILE A 421 -14.62 -1.99 7.88
N ILE A 422 -15.58 -2.79 7.43
CA ILE A 422 -16.72 -2.36 6.64
C ILE A 422 -18.01 -2.87 7.30
N PHE A 423 -19.05 -2.06 7.27
CA PHE A 423 -20.39 -2.44 7.74
C PHE A 423 -21.32 -2.67 6.56
N CYS A 424 -21.87 -3.88 6.47
CA CYS A 424 -22.80 -4.26 5.42
C CYS A 424 -24.18 -4.51 6.04
N PHE A 425 -25.15 -3.66 5.72
CA PHE A 425 -26.53 -3.82 6.17
C PHE A 425 -27.30 -4.65 5.14
N THR A 426 -27.77 -5.82 5.56
CA THR A 426 -28.62 -6.71 4.77
C THR A 426 -30.10 -6.43 5.06
N ASN A 427 -30.99 -6.75 4.11
CA ASN A 427 -32.44 -6.54 4.23
C ASN A 427 -32.79 -5.04 4.43
N ALA A 428 -32.12 -4.15 3.69
CA ALA A 428 -32.23 -2.70 3.85
C ALA A 428 -33.36 -2.04 3.03
N PHE A 429 -34.22 -2.84 2.39
CA PHE A 429 -35.28 -2.38 1.50
C PHE A 429 -36.17 -1.30 2.14
N MET A 430 -36.66 -1.54 3.36
CA MET A 430 -37.57 -0.63 4.05
C MET A 430 -36.89 0.59 4.69
N THR A 431 -35.55 0.61 4.78
CA THR A 431 -34.82 1.60 5.58
C THR A 431 -34.16 2.69 4.76
N LEU A 432 -34.51 2.79 3.47
CA LEU A 432 -34.01 3.81 2.53
C LEU A 432 -32.46 3.90 2.54
N SER A 433 -31.79 2.75 2.62
CA SER A 433 -30.33 2.67 2.74
C SER A 433 -29.75 3.43 3.94
N MET A 434 -30.44 3.35 5.08
CA MET A 434 -29.97 3.86 6.36
C MET A 434 -29.79 2.70 7.37
N PRO A 435 -28.81 2.80 8.28
CA PRO A 435 -28.55 1.78 9.28
C PRO A 435 -29.61 1.75 10.40
N GLY A 436 -30.50 2.75 10.43
CA GLY A 436 -31.59 2.81 11.40
C GLY A 436 -31.11 2.91 12.86
N SER A 437 -31.89 2.36 13.79
CA SER A 437 -31.58 2.33 15.22
C SER A 437 -30.28 1.57 15.54
N THR A 438 -29.89 0.58 14.71
CA THR A 438 -28.63 -0.18 14.83
C THR A 438 -27.40 0.72 14.88
N ALA A 439 -27.41 1.85 14.17
CA ALA A 439 -26.30 2.80 14.20
C ALA A 439 -26.02 3.34 15.61
N SER A 440 -27.07 3.63 16.37
CA SER A 440 -26.91 4.13 17.74
C SER A 440 -26.34 3.06 18.67
N LEU A 441 -26.72 1.79 18.44
CA LEU A 441 -26.22 0.65 19.20
C LEU A 441 -24.74 0.38 18.93
N LEU A 442 -24.32 0.42 17.66
CA LEU A 442 -22.90 0.29 17.28
C LEU A 442 -22.05 1.39 17.90
N ARG A 443 -22.50 2.65 17.86
CA ARG A 443 -21.78 3.76 18.48
C ARG A 443 -21.61 3.59 19.99
N LYS A 444 -22.66 3.11 20.67
CA LYS A 444 -22.58 2.77 22.11
C LYS A 444 -21.57 1.65 22.37
N MET A 445 -21.58 0.60 21.53
CA MET A 445 -20.64 -0.52 21.63
C MET A 445 -19.18 -0.09 21.42
N PHE A 446 -18.90 0.77 20.44
CA PHE A 446 -17.55 1.27 20.20
C PHE A 446 -17.03 2.08 21.39
N ALA A 447 -17.89 2.93 21.97
CA ALA A 447 -17.56 3.70 23.16
C ALA A 447 -17.27 2.78 24.36
N SER A 448 -18.06 1.71 24.58
CA SER A 448 -17.84 0.78 25.69
C SER A 448 -16.53 -0.01 25.59
N PHE A 449 -16.03 -0.26 24.37
CA PHE A 449 -14.76 -0.96 24.14
C PHE A 449 -13.57 -0.02 23.87
N SER A 450 -13.75 1.30 24.04
CA SER A 450 -12.71 2.30 23.72
C SER A 450 -12.18 2.21 22.27
N MET A 451 -13.02 1.78 21.33
CA MET A 451 -12.69 1.63 19.90
C MET A 451 -13.14 2.84 19.09
N ASN A 452 -12.72 4.04 19.51
CA ASN A 452 -13.19 5.30 18.93
C ASN A 452 -12.64 5.59 17.52
N ASP A 453 -11.58 4.90 17.11
CA ASP A 453 -10.93 5.08 15.80
C ASP A 453 -11.64 4.32 14.67
N ILE A 454 -12.62 3.47 15.00
CA ILE A 454 -13.41 2.76 14.00
C ILE A 454 -14.35 3.74 13.31
N CYS A 455 -14.05 4.04 12.06
CA CYS A 455 -14.91 4.85 11.21
C CYS A 455 -16.29 4.19 11.07
N PHE A 456 -17.36 4.95 11.24
CA PHE A 456 -18.72 4.48 10.96
C PHE A 456 -19.54 5.61 10.35
N ASN A 457 -19.51 5.69 9.02
CA ASN A 457 -20.22 6.67 8.21
C ASN A 457 -20.56 6.10 6.81
N ARG A 458 -21.10 6.91 5.90
CA ARG A 458 -21.53 6.46 4.57
C ARG A 458 -20.38 5.91 3.70
N THR A 459 -19.13 6.30 3.93
CA THR A 459 -18.00 5.84 3.10
C THR A 459 -17.70 4.36 3.31
N ASN A 460 -17.81 3.85 4.53
CA ASN A 460 -17.51 2.45 4.88
C ASN A 460 -18.73 1.64 5.32
N THR A 461 -19.94 2.16 5.07
CA THR A 461 -21.21 1.47 5.35
C THR A 461 -21.97 1.29 4.04
N PHE A 462 -22.43 0.07 3.77
CA PHE A 462 -23.04 -0.35 2.51
C PHE A 462 -24.36 -1.08 2.77
N PHE A 463 -25.29 -0.99 1.82
CA PHE A 463 -26.64 -1.52 1.95
C PHE A 463 -26.90 -2.52 0.84
N PHE A 464 -27.34 -3.72 1.21
CA PHE A 464 -27.58 -4.82 0.30
C PHE A 464 -28.95 -5.39 0.53
N GLU A 465 -29.72 -5.56 -0.55
CA GLU A 465 -30.99 -6.23 -0.46
C GLU A 465 -30.86 -7.71 -0.81
N ASN A 466 -31.41 -8.56 0.06
CA ASN A 466 -31.43 -10.00 -0.13
C ASN A 466 -32.65 -10.44 -0.94
N GLU A 467 -33.76 -9.71 -0.83
CA GLU A 467 -35.01 -10.10 -1.45
C GLU A 467 -34.96 -10.04 -2.98
N SER A 468 -34.22 -9.11 -3.59
CA SER A 468 -34.05 -9.05 -5.05
C SER A 468 -33.33 -10.28 -5.62
N PHE A 469 -32.35 -10.82 -4.88
CA PHE A 469 -31.72 -12.08 -5.25
C PHE A 469 -32.65 -13.27 -5.00
N ARG A 470 -33.39 -13.29 -3.88
CA ARG A 470 -34.40 -14.33 -3.60
C ARG A 470 -35.51 -14.37 -4.64
N TYR A 471 -35.97 -13.20 -5.10
CA TYR A 471 -36.91 -13.02 -6.19
C TYR A 471 -36.40 -13.69 -7.47
N LEU A 472 -35.14 -13.41 -7.86
CA LEU A 472 -34.53 -14.06 -9.02
C LEU A 472 -34.56 -15.59 -8.89
N MET A 473 -34.19 -16.13 -7.72
CA MET A 473 -34.22 -17.57 -7.46
C MET A 473 -35.63 -18.16 -7.51
N ALA A 474 -36.61 -17.44 -6.97
CA ALA A 474 -38.00 -17.85 -6.95
C ALA A 474 -38.58 -17.92 -8.38
N VAL A 475 -38.32 -16.91 -9.21
CA VAL A 475 -38.74 -16.89 -10.62
C VAL A 475 -38.14 -18.05 -11.40
N GLN A 476 -36.86 -18.39 -11.17
CA GLN A 476 -36.22 -19.54 -11.81
C GLN A 476 -36.78 -20.90 -11.36
N ASN A 477 -37.39 -20.95 -10.17
CA ASN A 477 -38.11 -22.12 -9.67
C ASN A 477 -39.62 -22.09 -10.04
N GLY A 478 -39.99 -21.29 -11.03
CA GLY A 478 -41.35 -21.24 -11.58
C GLY A 478 -42.37 -20.52 -10.70
N ILE A 479 -41.92 -19.72 -9.73
CA ILE A 479 -42.81 -18.86 -8.95
C ILE A 479 -43.11 -17.59 -9.74
N ARG A 480 -44.39 -17.23 -9.80
CA ARG A 480 -44.87 -16.01 -10.47
C ARG A 480 -45.15 -14.95 -9.43
N PHE A 481 -44.82 -13.72 -9.78
CA PHE A 481 -45.08 -12.52 -9.00
C PHE A 481 -45.98 -11.57 -9.80
N ASN A 482 -46.68 -10.67 -9.12
CA ASN A 482 -47.44 -9.63 -9.78
C ASN A 482 -46.48 -8.55 -10.36
N ASN A 483 -47.03 -7.59 -11.12
CA ASN A 483 -46.22 -6.55 -11.77
C ASN A 483 -45.61 -5.55 -10.77
N GLU A 484 -46.27 -5.29 -9.64
CA GLU A 484 -45.82 -4.35 -8.61
C GLU A 484 -44.58 -4.90 -7.90
N ASP A 485 -44.68 -6.12 -7.36
CA ASP A 485 -43.58 -6.87 -6.74
C ASP A 485 -42.38 -7.00 -7.70
N THR A 486 -42.65 -7.33 -8.97
CA THR A 486 -41.62 -7.45 -10.01
C THR A 486 -40.86 -6.13 -10.19
N SER A 487 -41.57 -5.00 -10.25
CA SER A 487 -40.97 -3.68 -10.39
C SER A 487 -40.11 -3.32 -9.17
N GLU A 488 -40.60 -3.65 -7.98
CA GLU A 488 -39.93 -3.37 -6.71
C GLU A 488 -38.59 -4.11 -6.57
N TYR A 489 -38.59 -5.43 -6.82
CA TYR A 489 -37.37 -6.25 -6.79
C TYR A 489 -36.39 -5.87 -7.90
N THR A 490 -36.88 -5.42 -9.06
CA THR A 490 -36.02 -4.96 -10.16
C THR A 490 -35.32 -3.65 -9.85
N MET A 491 -36.02 -2.70 -9.22
CA MET A 491 -35.42 -1.45 -8.74
C MET A 491 -34.37 -1.74 -7.65
N SER A 492 -34.71 -2.58 -6.68
CA SER A 492 -33.80 -2.95 -5.61
C SER A 492 -32.57 -3.73 -6.08
N TRP A 493 -32.68 -4.53 -7.14
CA TRP A 493 -31.51 -5.14 -7.81
C TRP A 493 -30.55 -4.07 -8.30
N SER A 494 -31.07 -3.03 -8.96
CA SER A 494 -30.24 -1.95 -9.51
C SER A 494 -29.48 -1.20 -8.42
N ASP A 495 -30.13 -0.91 -7.29
CA ASP A 495 -29.47 -0.30 -6.13
C ASP A 495 -28.39 -1.22 -5.55
N SER A 496 -28.68 -2.52 -5.43
CA SER A 496 -27.71 -3.50 -4.92
C SER A 496 -26.52 -3.68 -5.87
N VAL A 497 -26.70 -3.55 -7.18
CA VAL A 497 -25.60 -3.49 -8.18
C VAL A 497 -24.74 -2.26 -7.95
N GLN A 498 -25.34 -1.09 -7.75
CA GLN A 498 -24.59 0.15 -7.49
C GLN A 498 -23.78 0.05 -6.19
N GLU A 499 -24.40 -0.41 -5.10
CA GLU A 499 -23.75 -0.59 -3.81
C GLU A 499 -22.66 -1.68 -3.87
N SER A 500 -22.86 -2.75 -4.64
CA SER A 500 -21.83 -3.78 -4.83
C SER A 500 -20.59 -3.25 -5.54
N ASN A 501 -20.79 -2.47 -6.60
CA ASN A 501 -19.70 -1.80 -7.32
C ASN A 501 -19.02 -0.74 -6.43
N ARG A 502 -19.79 -0.02 -5.60
CA ARG A 502 -19.27 0.95 -4.63
C ARG A 502 -18.40 0.28 -3.58
N LEU A 503 -18.84 -0.85 -3.04
CA LEU A 503 -18.08 -1.65 -2.08
C LEU A 503 -16.76 -2.11 -2.68
N LEU A 504 -16.82 -2.73 -3.86
CA LEU A 504 -15.61 -3.25 -4.52
C LEU A 504 -14.63 -2.12 -4.84
N LYS A 505 -15.12 -0.98 -5.36
CA LYS A 505 -14.29 0.20 -5.62
C LYS A 505 -13.63 0.71 -4.33
N TYR A 506 -14.41 0.89 -3.26
CA TYR A 506 -13.89 1.34 -1.97
C TYR A 506 -12.79 0.42 -1.43
N ILE A 507 -12.98 -0.90 -1.48
CA ILE A 507 -11.96 -1.87 -1.08
C ILE A 507 -10.68 -1.72 -1.91
N LEU A 508 -10.81 -1.50 -3.22
CA LEU A 508 -9.66 -1.43 -4.13
C LEU A 508 -8.92 -0.09 -4.10
N THR A 509 -9.61 1.01 -3.83
CA THR A 509 -9.02 2.36 -3.95
C THR A 509 -8.72 3.02 -2.61
N ASN A 510 -9.45 2.67 -1.55
CA ASN A 510 -9.37 3.37 -0.27
C ASN A 510 -8.74 2.53 0.85
N LEU A 511 -8.70 1.21 0.70
CA LEU A 511 -8.15 0.32 1.72
C LEU A 511 -6.78 -0.23 1.31
N THR A 512 -5.84 -0.18 2.25
CA THR A 512 -4.58 -0.92 2.13
C THR A 512 -4.77 -2.33 2.69
N PRO A 513 -4.35 -3.39 1.97
CA PRO A 513 -4.37 -4.76 2.49
C PRO A 513 -3.84 -4.89 3.93
N TYR A 514 -4.65 -5.44 4.82
CA TYR A 514 -4.23 -5.81 6.16
C TYR A 514 -3.44 -7.12 6.11
N HIS A 515 -2.15 -7.04 6.41
CA HIS A 515 -1.27 -8.20 6.50
C HIS A 515 -1.28 -8.76 7.91
N ILE A 516 -1.50 -10.07 8.00
CA ILE A 516 -1.70 -10.75 9.27
C ILE A 516 -0.33 -11.03 9.88
N VAL A 517 -0.02 -10.35 10.98
CA VAL A 517 1.24 -10.52 11.70
C VAL A 517 1.24 -11.87 12.39
N LYS A 518 2.01 -12.83 11.87
CA LYS A 518 2.22 -14.12 12.54
C LYS A 518 3.03 -13.88 13.80
N LYS A 519 2.38 -13.88 14.97
CA LYS A 519 3.10 -14.00 16.24
C LYS A 519 3.80 -15.37 16.23
N LYS A 520 5.13 -15.36 16.25
CA LYS A 520 5.95 -16.56 16.44
C LYS A 520 5.73 -17.14 17.82
#